data_AF-A0A820PJ23-F1
#
_entry.id   AF-A0A820PJ23-F1
#
_cell.length_a   1.000
_cell.length_b   1.000
_cell.length_c   1.000
_cell.angle_alpha   90.00
_cell.angle_beta   90.00
_cell.angle_gamma   90.00
#
_symmetry.space_group_name_H-M   'P 1'
#
loop_
_entity.id
_entity.type
_entity.pdbx_description
1 polymer ?
#
loop_
_entity_poly.entity_id
_entity_poly.type
_entity_poly.pdbx_seq_one_letter_code
_entity_poly.pdbx_strand_id
1 'polypeptide(L)'
;HGDKHKFERFFRPRQTLVATCFGPITYPPASVLAFKEFPDGRQELVATGSLLSVNPDRLVLKRAVLSGHPFKIQKKTAVARFMFFNPEDINWFKPIELRTRWGRRGHIKESL
;
A
#
# COMPACT_ATOMS: atom_id res chain seq x y z
N HIS A 1 10.07 8.43 -9.75
CA HIS A 1 9.69 8.50 -11.16
C HIS A 1 8.66 7.43 -11.48
N GLY A 2 7.39 7.77 -11.28
CA GLY A 2 6.23 6.92 -11.57
C GLY A 2 5.00 7.59 -10.98
N ASP A 3 3.93 7.70 -11.75
CA ASP A 3 2.72 8.45 -11.34
C ASP A 3 1.93 7.75 -10.22
N LYS A 4 2.24 6.48 -9.98
CA LYS A 4 1.63 5.62 -8.97
C LYS A 4 2.44 5.67 -7.67
N HIS A 5 1.87 6.25 -6.62
CA HIS A 5 2.51 6.32 -5.31
C HIS A 5 1.90 5.29 -4.37
N LYS A 6 2.74 4.50 -3.69
CA LYS A 6 2.26 3.51 -2.71
C LYS A 6 1.80 4.22 -1.43
N PHE A 7 0.59 3.89 -0.97
CA PHE A 7 0.10 4.30 0.34
C PHE A 7 0.88 3.59 1.45
N GLU A 8 1.48 4.37 2.35
CA GLU A 8 2.08 3.87 3.58
C GLU A 8 1.08 4.00 4.73
N ARG A 9 0.85 2.90 5.46
CA ARG A 9 -0.12 2.86 6.57
C ARG A 9 0.38 3.59 7.82
N PHE A 10 1.69 3.73 7.97
CA PHE A 10 2.32 4.26 9.17
C PHE A 10 3.46 5.20 8.79
N PHE A 11 3.62 6.25 9.59
CA PHE A 11 4.80 7.09 9.55
C PHE A 11 5.95 6.36 10.24
N ARG A 12 6.96 5.96 9.46
CA ARG A 12 8.15 5.29 9.98
C ARG A 12 9.21 6.31 10.42
N PRO A 13 9.94 6.06 11.51
CA PRO A 13 11.04 6.95 11.93
C PRO A 13 12.08 7.14 10.82
N ARG A 14 12.60 8.37 10.71
CA ARG A 14 13.69 8.75 9.80
C ARG A 14 13.42 8.54 8.30
N GLN A 15 12.15 8.43 7.92
CA GLN A 15 11.74 8.32 6.51
C GLN A 15 11.02 9.60 6.06
N THR A 16 11.35 10.10 4.88
CA THR A 16 10.56 11.17 4.23
C THR A 16 9.29 10.58 3.62
N LEU A 17 8.16 11.20 3.90
CA LEU A 17 6.85 10.82 3.36
C LEU A 17 6.16 12.03 2.76
N VAL A 18 5.23 11.76 1.85
CA VAL A 18 4.38 12.78 1.24
C VAL A 18 2.97 12.61 1.77
N ALA A 19 2.52 13.57 2.56
CA ALA A 19 1.12 13.70 2.94
C ALA A 19 0.33 14.34 1.79
N THR A 20 -0.88 13.87 1.54
CA THR A 20 -1.80 14.46 0.56
C THR A 20 -3.11 14.72 1.29
N CYS A 21 -3.53 15.98 1.32
CA CYS A 21 -4.75 16.43 1.97
C CYS A 21 -5.48 17.43 1.07
N PHE A 22 -6.77 17.61 1.33
CA PHE A 22 -7.55 18.68 0.74
C PHE A 22 -7.42 19.92 1.64
N GLY A 23 -7.14 21.07 1.02
CA GLY A 23 -7.00 22.33 1.73
C GLY A 23 -6.80 23.50 0.76
N PRO A 24 -6.77 24.74 1.26
CA PRO A 24 -6.51 25.92 0.44
C PRO A 24 -5.17 25.83 -0.29
N ILE A 25 -5.14 26.31 -1.53
CA ILE A 25 -3.92 26.33 -2.34
C ILE A 25 -2.89 27.29 -1.73
N THR A 26 -1.66 26.82 -1.58
CA THR A 26 -0.50 27.62 -1.17
C THR A 26 0.59 27.43 -2.22
N TYR A 27 1.29 28.50 -2.59
CA TYR A 27 2.34 28.43 -3.62
C TYR A 27 3.69 28.04 -3.00
N PRO A 28 4.42 27.04 -3.55
CA PRO A 28 5.77 26.71 -3.10
C PRO A 28 6.78 27.85 -3.40
N PRO A 29 7.86 27.99 -2.61
CA PRO A 29 8.23 27.18 -1.45
C PRO A 29 7.47 27.62 -0.18
N ALA A 30 6.89 26.65 0.54
CA ALA A 30 6.26 26.88 1.83
C ALA A 30 6.65 25.78 2.82
N SER A 31 7.07 26.15 4.03
CA SER A 31 7.36 25.19 5.11
C SER A 31 6.07 24.65 5.72
N VAL A 32 6.05 23.37 6.06
CA VAL A 32 4.89 22.68 6.63
C VAL A 32 5.28 22.04 7.95
N LEU A 33 4.47 22.29 8.97
CA LEU A 33 4.54 21.65 10.28
C LEU A 33 3.27 20.82 10.48
N ALA A 34 3.41 19.59 10.94
CA ALA A 34 2.28 18.74 11.31
C ALA A 34 2.31 18.49 12.81
N PHE A 35 1.19 18.75 13.47
CA PHE A 35 1.00 18.53 14.90
C PHE A 35 -0.05 17.45 15.13
N LYS A 36 0.13 16.68 16.20
CA LYS A 36 -0.89 15.78 16.75
C LYS A 36 -1.45 16.41 18.00
N GLU A 37 -2.76 16.55 18.04
CA GLU A 37 -3.49 17.04 19.20
C GLU A 37 -3.83 15.88 20.14
N PHE A 38 -3.63 16.10 21.44
CA PHE A 38 -4.03 15.18 22.50
C PHE A 38 -5.31 15.67 23.20
N PRO A 39 -6.07 14.78 23.87
CA PRO A 39 -7.32 15.15 24.56
C PRO A 39 -7.17 16.27 25.59
N ASP A 40 -5.97 16.40 26.16
CA ASP A 40 -5.51 17.42 27.09
C ASP A 40 -5.21 18.79 26.42
N GLY A 41 -5.46 18.95 25.11
CA GLY A 41 -5.20 20.18 24.35
C GLY A 41 -3.72 20.41 24.01
N ARG A 42 -2.84 19.52 24.47
CA ARG A 42 -1.41 19.53 24.14
C ARG A 42 -1.21 19.18 22.67
N GLN A 43 -0.36 19.94 21.99
CA GLN A 43 0.05 19.67 20.61
C GLN A 43 1.49 19.18 20.58
N GLU A 44 1.73 18.05 19.93
CA GLU A 44 3.07 17.51 19.72
C GLU A 44 3.45 17.62 18.24
N LEU A 45 4.63 18.19 17.98
CA LEU A 45 5.18 18.26 16.63
C LEU A 45 5.55 16.85 16.16
N VAL A 46 4.80 16.33 15.19
CA VAL A 46 5.03 14.97 14.65
C VAL A 46 5.89 14.98 13.40
N ALA A 47 5.79 16.02 12.56
CA ALA A 47 6.56 16.10 11.32
C ALA A 47 6.89 17.54 10.94
N THR A 48 8.04 17.70 10.31
CA THR A 48 8.48 18.93 9.66
C THR A 48 8.76 18.65 8.19
N GLY A 49 8.51 19.61 7.32
CA GLY A 49 8.76 19.45 5.89
C GLY A 49 8.48 20.72 5.09
N SER A 50 8.32 20.53 3.79
CA SER A 50 7.98 21.58 2.85
C SER A 50 6.86 21.12 1.93
N LEU A 51 6.11 22.08 1.41
CA LEU A 51 5.10 21.84 0.40
C LEU A 51 5.77 21.36 -0.89
N LEU A 52 5.43 20.14 -1.31
CA LEU A 52 6.02 19.52 -2.51
C LEU A 52 5.41 20.09 -3.80
N SER A 53 4.10 19.95 -3.95
CA SER A 53 3.35 20.40 -5.12
C SER A 53 1.86 20.41 -4.78
N VAL A 54 1.11 21.36 -5.33
CA VAL A 54 -0.35 21.35 -5.25
C VAL A 54 -0.90 20.79 -6.56
N ASN A 55 -1.11 19.47 -6.61
CA ASN A 55 -1.60 18.77 -7.79
C ASN A 55 -2.62 17.68 -7.39
N PRO A 56 -3.89 17.78 -7.81
CA PRO A 56 -4.90 16.75 -7.56
C PRO A 56 -4.68 15.46 -8.36
N ASP A 57 -3.91 15.50 -9.45
CA ASP A 57 -3.67 14.33 -10.33
C ASP A 57 -2.71 13.30 -9.72
N ARG A 58 -2.12 13.60 -8.55
CA ARG A 58 -1.20 12.69 -7.87
C ARG A 58 -1.94 11.48 -7.30
N LEU A 59 -1.77 10.32 -7.94
CA LEU A 59 -2.43 9.07 -7.54
C LEU A 59 -1.72 8.37 -6.38
N VAL A 60 -2.47 8.08 -5.31
CA VAL A 60 -2.03 7.28 -4.16
C VAL A 60 -2.77 5.95 -4.12
N LEU A 61 -2.04 4.84 -4.27
CA LEU A 61 -2.57 3.48 -4.37
C LEU A 61 -2.33 2.67 -3.10
N LYS A 62 -3.41 2.12 -2.53
CA LYS A 62 -3.35 1.21 -1.38
C LYS A 62 -3.22 -0.24 -1.84
N ARG A 63 -2.14 -0.91 -1.42
CA ARG A 63 -1.93 -2.34 -1.69
C ARG A 63 -2.58 -3.20 -0.60
N ALA A 64 -3.41 -4.16 -1.00
CA ALA A 64 -3.79 -5.32 -0.18
C ALA A 64 -2.94 -6.53 -0.60
N VAL A 65 -2.55 -7.36 0.37
CA VAL A 65 -1.80 -8.60 0.11
C VAL A 65 -2.60 -9.73 0.75
N LEU A 66 -3.13 -10.62 -0.08
CA LEU A 66 -3.79 -11.84 0.36
C LEU A 66 -2.72 -12.92 0.55
N SER A 67 -2.79 -13.65 1.66
CA SER A 67 -1.85 -14.71 2.00
C SER A 67 -2.54 -16.06 1.94
N GLY A 68 -1.87 -17.04 1.33
CA GLY A 68 -2.26 -18.45 1.42
C GLY A 68 -1.11 -19.30 1.91
N HIS A 69 -1.40 -20.55 2.25
CA HIS A 69 -0.43 -21.55 2.68
C HIS A 69 -0.26 -22.63 1.61
N PRO A 70 0.97 -22.94 1.16
CA PRO A 70 1.19 -24.05 0.23
C PRO A 70 0.89 -25.38 0.93
N PHE A 71 0.04 -26.20 0.33
CA PHE A 71 -0.36 -27.49 0.87
C PHE A 71 0.29 -28.67 0.12
N LYS A 72 0.19 -28.70 -1.21
CA LYS A 72 0.77 -29.77 -2.05
C LYS A 72 1.72 -29.14 -3.06
N ILE A 73 2.98 -29.57 -3.06
CA ILE A 73 4.03 -28.98 -3.90
C ILE A 73 4.51 -30.03 -4.91
N GLN A 74 4.55 -29.67 -6.18
CA GLN A 74 5.15 -30.42 -7.28
C GLN A 74 6.29 -29.60 -7.89
N LYS A 75 6.98 -30.14 -8.92
CA LYS A 75 8.17 -29.50 -9.52
C LYS A 75 7.95 -28.03 -9.94
N LYS A 76 6.81 -27.72 -10.58
CA LYS A 76 6.50 -26.37 -11.12
C LYS A 76 5.10 -25.86 -10.74
N THR A 77 4.37 -26.60 -9.91
CA THR A 77 2.98 -26.34 -9.54
C THR A 77 2.83 -26.54 -8.05
N ALA A 78 1.96 -25.75 -7.42
CA ALA A 78 1.62 -25.91 -6.01
C ALA A 78 0.15 -25.62 -5.80
N VAL A 79 -0.47 -26.39 -4.91
CA VAL A 79 -1.82 -26.14 -4.40
C VAL A 79 -1.69 -25.29 -3.15
N ALA A 80 -2.34 -24.13 -3.11
CA ALA A 80 -2.40 -23.26 -1.95
C ALA A 80 -3.80 -23.31 -1.31
N ARG A 81 -3.85 -23.24 0.02
CA ARG A 81 -5.08 -23.18 0.83
C ARG A 81 -5.13 -21.87 1.62
N PHE A 82 -6.33 -21.52 2.10
CA PHE A 82 -6.58 -20.34 2.94
C PHE A 82 -6.30 -18.97 2.29
N MET A 83 -6.05 -18.92 0.97
CA MET A 83 -5.96 -17.66 0.23
C MET A 83 -7.36 -17.11 -0.13
N PHE A 84 -8.25 -18.02 -0.50
CA PHE A 84 -9.65 -17.79 -0.85
C PHE A 84 -10.51 -18.88 -0.24
N PHE A 85 -11.79 -18.59 -0.04
CA PHE A 85 -12.78 -19.54 0.49
C PHE A 85 -13.87 -19.89 -0.53
N ASN A 86 -14.12 -19.02 -1.52
CA ASN A 86 -15.09 -19.27 -2.58
C ASN A 86 -14.39 -19.51 -3.93
N PRO A 87 -14.89 -20.44 -4.77
CA PRO A 87 -14.34 -20.67 -6.12
C PRO A 87 -14.49 -19.46 -7.06
N GLU A 88 -15.54 -18.65 -6.87
CA GLU A 88 -15.79 -17.44 -7.67
C GLU A 88 -14.68 -16.41 -7.50
N ASP A 89 -14.20 -16.20 -6.27
CA ASP A 89 -13.08 -15.31 -5.96
C ASP A 89 -11.81 -15.78 -6.68
N ILE A 90 -11.55 -17.09 -6.68
CA ILE A 90 -10.37 -17.67 -7.35
C ILE A 90 -10.38 -17.38 -8.85
N ASN A 91 -11.55 -17.54 -9.49
CA ASN A 91 -11.72 -17.27 -10.91
C ASN A 91 -11.60 -15.79 -11.24
N TRP A 92 -12.16 -14.92 -10.39
CA TRP A 92 -12.03 -13.47 -10.51
C TRP A 92 -10.58 -13.00 -10.45
N PHE A 93 -9.80 -13.55 -9.50
CA PHE A 93 -8.40 -13.19 -9.29
C PHE A 93 -7.40 -13.96 -10.16
N LYS A 94 -7.88 -14.84 -11.06
CA LYS A 94 -7.05 -15.66 -11.95
C LYS A 94 -6.05 -14.87 -12.82
N PRO A 95 -6.39 -13.67 -13.36
CA PRO A 95 -5.46 -12.88 -14.16
C PRO A 95 -4.31 -12.23 -13.36
N ILE A 96 -4.36 -12.25 -12.02
CA ILE A 96 -3.37 -11.55 -11.18
C ILE A 96 -2.12 -12.40 -11.00
N GLU A 97 -0.95 -11.78 -11.18
CA GLU A 97 0.35 -12.40 -10.90
C GLU A 97 0.54 -12.63 -9.40
N LEU A 98 0.81 -13.89 -9.04
CA LEU A 98 1.18 -14.30 -7.69
C LEU A 98 2.68 -14.23 -7.49
N ARG A 99 3.09 -13.92 -6.25
CA ARG A 99 4.49 -13.98 -5.82
C ARG A 99 4.61 -14.64 -4.46
N THR A 100 5.71 -15.36 -4.27
CA THR A 100 6.07 -15.95 -2.98
C THR A 100 7.10 -15.09 -2.25
N ARG A 101 7.29 -15.35 -0.95
CA ARG A 101 8.34 -14.68 -0.14
C ARG A 101 9.75 -14.93 -0.70
N TRP A 102 9.98 -16.08 -1.32
CA TRP A 102 11.26 -16.50 -1.89
C TRP A 102 11.41 -16.16 -3.38
N GLY A 103 10.67 -15.17 -3.89
CA GLY A 103 10.87 -14.63 -5.23
C GLY A 103 10.29 -15.46 -6.38
N ARG A 104 9.62 -16.59 -6.12
CA ARG A 104 8.90 -17.34 -7.17
C ARG A 104 7.64 -16.59 -7.61
N ARG A 105 7.37 -16.59 -8.92
CA ARG A 105 6.23 -15.91 -9.57
C ARG A 105 5.40 -16.91 -10.37
N GLY A 106 4.10 -16.66 -10.50
CA GLY A 106 3.19 -17.54 -11.24
C GLY A 106 1.76 -17.00 -11.27
N HIS A 107 0.84 -17.77 -11.82
CA HIS A 107 -0.59 -17.44 -11.90
C HIS A 107 -1.44 -18.60 -11.40
N ILE A 108 -2.67 -18.31 -11.00
CA ILE A 108 -3.66 -19.33 -10.65
C ILE A 108 -4.05 -20.09 -11.92
N LYS A 109 -4.03 -21.43 -11.86
CA LYS A 109 -4.43 -22.29 -12.98
C LYS A 109 -5.89 -22.72 -12.90
N GLU A 110 -6.28 -23.26 -11.76
CA GLU A 110 -7.60 -23.84 -11.52
C GLU A 110 -7.97 -23.69 -10.04
N SER A 111 -9.27 -23.60 -9.77
CA SER A 111 -9.85 -23.75 -8.43
C SER A 111 -9.98 -25.24 -8.11
N LEU A 112 -9.73 -25.60 -6.84
CA LEU A 112 -10.01 -26.92 -6.29
C LEU A 112 -11.25 -26.88 -5.40
#